data_AF-A0A0K1EN45-F1
#
_entry.id   AF-A0A0K1EN45-F1
#
_cell.length_a   1.000
_cell.length_b   1.000
_cell.length_c   1.000
_cell.angle_alpha   90.00
_cell.angle_beta   90.00
_cell.angle_gamma   90.00
#
_symmetry.space_group_name_H-M   'P 1'
#
loop_
_entity.id
_entity.type
_entity.pdbx_description
1 polymer ?
#
loop_
_entity_poly.entity_id
_entity_poly.type
_entity_poly.pdbx_seq_one_letter_code
_entity_poly.pdbx_strand_id
1 'polypeptide(L)'
;MIVSHPSKARLSVSVQQTLVARRATSAASTGGTREVARHGSDRGPVRLKRLCFDTVLQLSPRPKDERFRRPRDLEQVRFGRYGAHMRGVFVAFSLALGGLLSASGCDRHSTLSLSVADPKGEDLVKGAVVAASESSGGIRLYKIVHVDDYPPPLDYEIHMIAYEPKAQTFEDAAALWSRRERLTIASDHVYVQRSQFLLRERHVLRVEPVTDQEAEGYARSKH
;
A
#
# COMPACT_ATOMS: atom_id res chain seq x y z
N MET A 1 -52.00 4.19 -36.00
CA MET A 1 -51.99 3.37 -34.77
C MET A 1 -50.82 3.82 -33.92
N ILE A 2 -51.10 4.47 -32.79
CA ILE A 2 -50.10 5.03 -31.86
C ILE A 2 -49.98 4.03 -30.71
N VAL A 3 -48.80 3.44 -30.52
CA VAL A 3 -48.54 2.46 -29.46
C VAL A 3 -47.72 3.13 -28.36
N SER A 4 -48.43 3.61 -27.35
CA SER A 4 -47.89 4.16 -26.11
C SER A 4 -47.14 3.11 -25.30
N HIS A 5 -45.90 3.40 -24.92
CA HIS A 5 -45.12 2.58 -23.97
C HIS A 5 -45.30 3.09 -22.53
N PRO A 6 -45.55 2.21 -21.54
CA PRO A 6 -45.68 2.62 -20.15
C PRO A 6 -44.31 2.82 -19.48
N SER A 7 -44.16 4.00 -18.89
CA SER A 7 -43.08 4.41 -17.98
C SER A 7 -43.07 3.52 -16.73
N LYS A 8 -41.94 2.84 -16.47
CA LYS A 8 -41.69 2.15 -15.19
C LYS A 8 -40.87 3.06 -14.28
N ALA A 9 -41.55 3.60 -13.27
CA ALA A 9 -40.95 4.28 -12.12
C ALA A 9 -40.01 3.33 -11.36
N ARG A 10 -38.78 3.79 -11.05
CA ARG A 10 -37.90 3.12 -10.09
C ARG A 10 -38.03 3.82 -8.73
N LEU A 11 -38.51 3.03 -7.77
CA LEU A 11 -38.54 3.33 -6.34
C LEU A 11 -37.10 3.44 -5.81
N SER A 12 -36.77 4.56 -5.17
CA SER A 12 -35.55 4.73 -4.38
C SER A 12 -35.80 4.21 -2.97
N VAL A 13 -35.20 3.07 -2.62
CA VAL A 13 -35.17 2.57 -1.24
C VAL A 13 -33.93 3.14 -0.57
N SER A 14 -34.12 4.10 0.32
CA SER A 14 -33.08 4.63 1.20
C SER A 14 -32.97 3.73 2.43
N VAL A 15 -31.87 2.97 2.52
CA VAL A 15 -31.54 2.18 3.72
C VAL A 15 -30.69 3.05 4.63
N GLN A 16 -31.28 3.58 5.70
CA GLN A 16 -30.53 4.14 6.82
C GLN A 16 -29.91 3.00 7.62
N GLN A 17 -28.57 2.96 7.71
CA GLN A 17 -27.88 2.05 8.62
C GLN A 17 -27.70 2.72 9.99
N THR A 18 -28.40 2.16 10.96
CA THR A 18 -28.35 2.50 12.38
C THR A 18 -27.01 2.08 12.98
N LEU A 19 -26.27 3.04 13.54
CA LEU A 19 -25.00 2.83 14.23
C LEU A 19 -25.27 2.26 15.64
N VAL A 20 -25.07 0.96 15.84
CA VAL A 20 -25.13 0.34 17.17
C VAL A 20 -23.75 0.40 17.82
N ALA A 21 -23.56 1.37 18.71
CA ALA A 21 -22.40 1.43 19.59
C ALA A 21 -22.46 0.28 20.60
N ARG A 22 -21.57 -0.72 20.46
CA ARG A 22 -21.38 -1.75 21.49
C ARG A 22 -20.43 -1.24 22.57
N ARG A 23 -21.05 -1.04 23.73
CA ARG A 23 -20.49 -0.68 25.03
C ARG A 23 -19.51 -1.77 25.51
N ALA A 24 -18.30 -1.37 25.89
CA ALA A 24 -17.35 -2.21 26.59
C ALA A 24 -17.84 -2.50 28.02
N THR A 25 -17.91 -3.78 28.39
CA THR A 25 -18.06 -4.21 29.79
C THR A 25 -16.84 -5.01 30.20
N SER A 26 -16.00 -4.37 31.01
CA SER A 26 -14.98 -5.03 31.82
C SER A 26 -15.66 -5.78 32.96
N ALA A 27 -15.50 -7.10 33.03
CA ALA A 27 -15.85 -7.89 34.20
C ALA A 27 -14.57 -8.36 34.89
N ALA A 28 -14.37 -7.84 36.09
CA ALA A 28 -13.42 -8.34 37.07
C ALA A 28 -13.89 -9.72 37.56
N SER A 29 -12.96 -10.67 37.67
CA SER A 29 -13.16 -11.95 38.33
C SER A 29 -12.01 -12.17 39.31
N THR A 30 -12.37 -12.09 40.58
CA THR A 30 -11.58 -12.30 41.78
C THR A 30 -11.43 -13.80 42.07
N GLY A 31 -10.27 -14.22 42.59
CA GLY A 31 -10.17 -15.39 43.47
C GLY A 31 -9.25 -16.52 42.98
N GLY A 32 -8.17 -16.77 43.74
CA GLY A 32 -7.35 -17.96 43.57
C GLY A 32 -5.95 -17.86 44.18
N THR A 33 -5.88 -17.82 45.50
CA THR A 33 -4.65 -17.96 46.30
C THR A 33 -3.94 -19.29 46.03
N ARG A 34 -2.67 -19.25 45.61
CA ARG A 34 -1.68 -20.27 45.99
C ARG A 34 -0.27 -19.70 46.04
N GLU A 35 0.22 -19.72 47.27
CA GLU A 35 1.54 -19.40 47.77
C GLU A 35 2.55 -20.50 47.37
N VAL A 36 3.61 -20.15 46.63
CA VAL A 36 4.92 -20.84 46.71
C VAL A 36 6.02 -19.81 46.41
N ALA A 37 6.95 -19.69 47.35
CA ALA A 37 8.09 -18.79 47.34
C ALA A 37 9.14 -19.16 46.27
N ARG A 38 9.80 -18.15 45.67
CA ARG A 38 11.23 -17.81 45.83
C ARG A 38 11.80 -17.05 44.65
N HIS A 39 12.75 -16.18 45.01
CA HIS A 39 13.82 -15.55 44.24
C HIS A 39 13.47 -14.42 43.28
N GLY A 40 14.00 -13.24 43.65
CA GLY A 40 13.75 -11.98 43.00
C GLY A 40 14.48 -11.78 41.68
N SER A 41 13.95 -10.84 40.92
CA SER A 41 14.72 -10.01 40.01
C SER A 41 13.88 -8.77 39.75
N ASP A 42 14.40 -7.66 40.24
CA ASP A 42 13.88 -6.31 40.18
C ASP A 42 13.97 -5.79 38.73
N ARG A 43 12.86 -5.76 38.00
CA ARG A 43 12.66 -4.95 36.79
C ARG A 43 11.22 -4.48 36.70
N GLY A 44 11.02 -3.19 36.93
CA GLY A 44 9.71 -2.54 36.94
C GLY A 44 8.96 -2.57 35.61
N PRO A 45 7.63 -2.38 35.63
CA PRO A 45 6.81 -2.35 34.43
C PRO A 45 6.89 -0.98 33.74
N VAL A 46 7.46 -0.97 32.53
CA VAL A 46 7.32 0.16 31.61
C VAL A 46 5.88 0.19 31.10
N ARG A 47 5.08 1.13 31.63
CA ARG A 47 3.77 1.52 31.10
C ARG A 47 3.95 2.08 29.68
N LEU A 48 3.80 1.25 28.65
CA LEU A 48 3.53 1.75 27.30
C LEU A 48 2.07 2.24 27.24
N LYS A 49 1.90 3.55 27.28
CA LYS A 49 0.66 4.22 26.92
C LYS A 49 0.31 3.86 25.48
N ARG A 50 -0.77 3.09 25.30
CA ARG A 50 -1.49 3.01 24.02
C ARG A 50 -1.98 4.41 23.68
N LEU A 51 -1.33 5.06 22.72
CA LEU A 51 -1.92 6.18 21.99
C LEU A 51 -2.81 5.57 20.91
N CYS A 52 -4.11 5.53 21.20
CA CYS A 52 -5.14 5.37 20.18
C CYS A 52 -5.12 6.63 19.31
N PHE A 53 -4.61 6.53 18.09
CA PHE A 53 -4.88 7.50 17.03
C PHE A 53 -6.04 6.95 16.21
N ASP A 54 -7.26 7.32 16.62
CA ASP A 54 -8.44 7.25 15.77
C ASP A 54 -8.35 8.36 14.72
N THR A 55 -7.61 8.11 13.64
CA THR A 55 -7.68 8.97 12.45
C THR A 55 -8.85 8.47 11.60
N VAL A 56 -10.01 9.04 11.87
CA VAL A 56 -11.19 9.00 11.01
C VAL A 56 -10.79 9.52 9.63
N LEU A 57 -10.69 8.63 8.63
CA LEU A 57 -10.69 9.02 7.23
C LEU A 57 -12.08 9.57 6.91
N GLN A 58 -12.23 10.88 7.08
CA GLN A 58 -13.33 11.65 6.52
C GLN A 58 -13.25 11.51 4.99
N LEU A 59 -14.14 10.68 4.44
CA LEU A 59 -14.50 10.70 3.03
C LEU A 59 -15.07 12.10 2.74
N SER A 60 -14.26 12.96 2.12
CA SER A 60 -14.76 14.24 1.59
C SER A 60 -15.85 13.96 0.55
N PRO A 61 -17.09 14.46 0.74
CA PRO A 61 -18.08 14.44 -0.32
C PRO A 61 -17.60 15.31 -1.47
N ARG A 62 -17.70 14.78 -2.70
CA ARG A 62 -17.37 15.52 -3.92
C ARG A 62 -18.14 16.85 -3.97
N PRO A 63 -17.48 18.01 -4.13
CA PRO A 63 -18.19 19.22 -4.50
C PRO A 63 -18.69 19.06 -5.94
N LYS A 64 -20.01 19.03 -6.09
CA LYS A 64 -20.68 19.34 -7.37
C LYS A 64 -20.67 20.85 -7.51
N ASP A 65 -20.34 21.29 -8.72
CA ASP A 65 -20.45 22.66 -9.22
C ASP A 65 -19.45 23.67 -8.64
N GLU A 66 -18.27 23.75 -9.25
CA GLU A 66 -17.53 25.00 -9.22
C GLU A 66 -17.10 25.45 -10.62
N ARG A 67 -17.70 26.57 -11.01
CA ARG A 67 -17.57 27.23 -12.28
C ARG A 67 -16.14 27.71 -12.48
N PHE A 68 -15.63 27.30 -13.62
CA PHE A 68 -14.53 27.89 -14.38
C PHE A 68 -14.31 29.40 -14.10
N ARG A 69 -13.24 29.72 -13.36
CA ARG A 69 -12.57 31.03 -13.40
C ARG A 69 -11.08 30.80 -13.67
N ARG A 70 -10.61 31.22 -14.85
CA ARG A 70 -9.20 31.64 -15.03
C ARG A 70 -9.08 33.07 -14.51
N PRO A 71 -7.96 33.48 -13.87
CA PRO A 71 -6.84 34.09 -14.62
C PRO A 71 -5.44 33.74 -14.02
N ARG A 72 -4.40 33.57 -14.85
CA ARG A 72 -3.27 34.50 -15.16
C ARG A 72 -2.31 34.82 -14.00
N ASP A 73 -1.04 34.95 -14.42
CA ASP A 73 0.16 35.49 -13.75
C ASP A 73 1.01 34.42 -13.04
N LEU A 74 2.06 33.87 -13.67
CA LEU A 74 3.38 34.47 -13.97
C LEU A 74 3.94 35.27 -12.80
N GLU A 75 4.67 34.60 -11.91
CA GLU A 75 5.88 35.21 -11.36
C GLU A 75 6.97 34.19 -11.01
N GLN A 76 8.17 34.57 -11.42
CA GLN A 76 9.45 33.89 -11.25
C GLN A 76 9.80 33.75 -9.76
N VAL A 77 10.09 32.53 -9.31
CA VAL A 77 10.81 32.34 -8.05
C VAL A 77 12.26 31.97 -8.35
N ARG A 78 13.14 32.88 -7.90
CA ARG A 78 14.60 32.87 -8.01
C ARG A 78 15.22 31.57 -7.49
N PHE A 79 16.12 31.00 -8.28
CA PHE A 79 17.07 30.00 -7.82
C PHE A 79 18.13 30.63 -6.92
N GLY A 80 18.08 30.30 -5.63
CA GLY A 80 19.12 30.62 -4.67
C GLY A 80 20.32 29.69 -4.82
N ARG A 81 21.46 30.26 -5.18
CA ARG A 81 22.82 29.71 -5.03
C ARG A 81 23.06 29.26 -3.58
N TYR A 82 23.40 28.00 -3.38
CA TYR A 82 24.18 27.57 -2.22
C TYR A 82 25.45 26.89 -2.72
N GLY A 83 26.54 27.65 -2.68
CA GLY A 83 27.88 27.09 -2.64
C GLY A 83 28.19 26.68 -1.21
N ALA A 84 28.68 25.46 -1.01
CA ALA A 84 29.42 25.09 0.18
C ALA A 84 30.50 24.09 -0.21
N HIS A 85 31.73 24.60 -0.22
CA HIS A 85 32.95 23.82 -0.17
C HIS A 85 32.89 22.80 0.97
N MET A 86 33.10 21.51 0.68
CA MET A 86 33.72 20.62 1.66
C MET A 86 35.02 20.08 1.08
N ARG A 87 36.09 20.61 1.66
CA ARG A 87 37.46 20.10 1.56
C ARG A 87 37.56 18.82 2.37
N GLY A 88 38.45 17.95 1.94
CA GLY A 88 38.50 16.55 2.31
C GLY A 88 38.93 16.26 3.75
N VAL A 89 38.90 14.97 4.08
CA VAL A 89 39.98 14.29 4.79
C VAL A 89 40.05 12.87 4.22
N PHE A 90 41.18 12.55 3.60
CA PHE A 90 41.60 11.17 3.35
C PHE A 90 42.09 10.58 4.68
N VAL A 91 41.50 9.48 5.15
CA VAL A 91 42.15 8.60 6.13
C VAL A 91 42.15 7.19 5.59
N ALA A 92 43.31 6.79 5.09
CA ALA A 92 43.67 5.41 4.84
C ALA A 92 43.82 4.68 6.19
N PHE A 93 43.13 3.56 6.37
CA PHE A 93 43.37 2.66 7.49
C PHE A 93 43.57 1.23 6.99
N SER A 94 44.86 0.89 6.90
CA SER A 94 45.49 -0.34 7.35
C SER A 94 44.83 -1.70 7.07
N LEU A 95 45.51 -2.41 6.17
CA LEU A 95 45.76 -3.85 6.16
C LEU A 95 45.61 -4.53 7.54
N ALA A 96 44.69 -5.49 7.62
CA ALA A 96 44.79 -6.61 8.54
C ALA A 96 44.45 -7.90 7.78
N LEU A 97 45.51 -8.66 7.54
CA LEU A 97 45.55 -10.03 7.04
C LEU A 97 45.15 -10.97 8.19
N GLY A 98 44.23 -11.92 7.97
CA GLY A 98 44.11 -13.10 8.85
C GLY A 98 42.69 -13.65 9.01
N GLY A 99 42.45 -14.84 8.44
CA GLY A 99 41.26 -15.64 8.75
C GLY A 99 40.86 -16.63 7.66
N LEU A 100 41.54 -17.78 7.62
CA LEU A 100 41.21 -18.94 6.77
C LEU A 100 39.92 -19.64 7.24
N LEU A 101 39.15 -20.10 6.24
CA LEU A 101 38.15 -21.17 6.24
C LEU A 101 36.95 -21.06 7.20
N SER A 102 35.84 -20.62 6.62
CA SER A 102 34.58 -21.36 6.72
C SER A 102 33.91 -21.36 5.36
N ALA A 103 33.99 -22.51 4.68
CA ALA A 103 33.14 -22.82 3.53
C ALA A 103 31.73 -23.14 4.05
N SER A 104 31.05 -22.14 4.59
CA SER A 104 29.60 -22.15 4.75
C SER A 104 29.03 -21.98 3.35
N GLY A 105 28.27 -22.98 2.92
CA GLY A 105 27.78 -23.12 1.55
C GLY A 105 27.26 -21.80 1.00
N CYS A 106 27.59 -21.54 -0.26
CA CYS A 106 26.91 -20.57 -1.09
C CYS A 106 25.44 -20.97 -1.18
N ASP A 107 24.68 -20.63 -0.14
CA ASP A 107 23.27 -20.33 -0.26
C ASP A 107 23.20 -19.31 -1.39
N ARG A 108 22.60 -19.73 -2.49
CA ARG A 108 22.31 -18.86 -3.61
C ARG A 108 21.29 -17.86 -3.09
N HIS A 109 21.77 -16.83 -2.40
CA HIS A 109 21.08 -15.56 -2.32
C HIS A 109 21.02 -15.06 -3.76
N SER A 110 20.01 -15.54 -4.48
CA SER A 110 19.50 -14.88 -5.66
C SER A 110 19.14 -13.48 -5.17
N THR A 111 20.07 -12.55 -5.34
CA THR A 111 19.76 -11.13 -5.29
C THR A 111 18.63 -10.96 -6.29
N LEU A 112 17.42 -10.80 -5.77
CA LEU A 112 16.25 -10.54 -6.59
C LEU A 112 16.58 -9.26 -7.33
N SER A 113 16.98 -9.39 -8.59
CA SER A 113 17.30 -8.27 -9.45
C SER A 113 15.99 -7.55 -9.69
N LEU A 114 15.69 -6.56 -8.86
CA LEU A 114 14.51 -5.73 -9.00
C LEU A 114 14.60 -5.04 -10.37
N SER A 115 13.69 -5.38 -11.27
CA SER A 115 13.67 -4.75 -12.59
C SER A 115 13.39 -3.27 -12.41
N VAL A 116 14.12 -2.45 -13.16
CA VAL A 116 13.82 -1.03 -13.29
C VAL A 116 12.43 -0.92 -13.91
N ALA A 117 11.52 -0.17 -13.27
CA ALA A 117 10.17 0.03 -13.78
C ALA A 117 10.22 0.79 -15.11
N ASP A 118 9.38 0.37 -16.06
CA ASP A 118 9.28 1.07 -17.33
C ASP A 118 8.66 2.46 -17.10
N PRO A 119 9.32 3.57 -17.48
CA PRO A 119 8.75 4.91 -17.33
C PRO A 119 7.41 5.07 -18.06
N LYS A 120 7.16 4.31 -19.12
CA LYS A 120 5.87 4.32 -19.81
C LYS A 120 4.82 3.51 -19.07
N GLY A 121 5.20 2.44 -18.36
CA GLY A 121 4.27 1.53 -17.71
C GLY A 121 3.74 0.41 -18.60
N GLU A 122 4.46 0.04 -19.65
CA GLU A 122 4.13 -1.14 -20.47
C GLU A 122 4.28 -2.45 -19.65
N ASP A 123 4.98 -2.39 -18.51
CA ASP A 123 5.11 -3.45 -17.52
C ASP A 123 3.88 -3.66 -16.63
N LEU A 124 2.91 -2.74 -16.66
CA LEU A 124 1.68 -2.78 -15.85
C LEU A 124 0.56 -3.57 -16.55
N VAL A 125 0.80 -4.87 -16.72
CA VAL A 125 -0.13 -5.79 -17.39
C VAL A 125 -0.99 -6.58 -16.40
N LYS A 126 -2.09 -7.15 -16.88
CA LYS A 126 -2.91 -8.09 -16.10
C LYS A 126 -2.03 -9.24 -15.56
N GLY A 127 -2.13 -9.49 -14.27
CA GLY A 127 -1.36 -10.51 -13.55
C GLY A 127 -0.03 -10.01 -12.99
N ALA A 128 0.41 -8.80 -13.34
CA ALA A 128 1.63 -8.24 -12.79
C ALA A 128 1.50 -8.02 -11.28
N VAL A 129 2.49 -8.51 -10.54
CA VAL A 129 2.68 -8.28 -9.12
C VAL A 129 3.63 -7.11 -8.96
N VAL A 130 3.16 -6.04 -8.34
CA VAL A 130 3.86 -4.77 -8.25
C VAL A 130 4.05 -4.40 -6.80
N ALA A 131 5.29 -4.13 -6.40
CA ALA A 131 5.59 -3.45 -5.15
C ALA A 131 5.63 -1.95 -5.44
N ALA A 132 4.85 -1.13 -4.72
CA ALA A 132 4.85 0.32 -4.90
C ALA A 132 4.81 1.07 -3.56
N SER A 133 5.46 2.22 -3.51
CA SER A 133 5.44 3.09 -2.34
C SER A 133 4.05 3.71 -2.13
N GLU A 134 3.60 3.75 -0.87
CA GLU A 134 2.36 4.43 -0.50
C GLU A 134 2.65 5.75 0.21
N SER A 135 1.79 6.76 -0.01
CA SER A 135 1.88 8.07 0.65
C SER A 135 1.79 7.99 2.17
N SER A 136 1.07 6.99 2.69
CA SER A 136 0.99 6.68 4.13
C SER A 136 2.27 6.05 4.71
N GLY A 137 3.30 5.82 3.88
CA GLY A 137 4.52 5.12 4.24
C GLY A 137 4.48 3.62 3.96
N GLY A 138 5.69 3.07 3.81
CA GLY A 138 5.94 1.68 3.45
C GLY A 138 5.71 1.37 1.98
N ILE A 139 5.98 0.12 1.62
CA ILE A 139 5.82 -0.44 0.27
C ILE A 139 4.73 -1.50 0.34
N ARG A 140 3.68 -1.30 -0.46
CA ARG A 140 2.58 -2.24 -0.54
C ARG A 140 2.72 -3.12 -1.78
N LEU A 141 2.35 -4.38 -1.63
CA LEU A 141 2.20 -5.33 -2.72
C LEU A 141 0.81 -5.20 -3.34
N TYR A 142 0.80 -5.09 -4.66
CA TYR A 142 -0.41 -5.08 -5.47
C TYR A 142 -0.34 -6.20 -6.51
N LYS A 143 -1.49 -6.77 -6.87
CA LYS A 143 -1.61 -7.61 -8.06
C LYS A 143 -2.63 -7.01 -9.00
N ILE A 144 -2.23 -6.74 -10.24
CA ILE A 144 -3.12 -6.18 -11.27
C ILE A 144 -4.07 -7.28 -11.74
N VAL A 145 -5.36 -7.08 -11.56
CA VAL A 145 -6.40 -8.03 -11.98
C VAL A 145 -7.01 -7.66 -13.32
N HIS A 146 -7.05 -6.37 -13.65
CA HIS A 146 -7.57 -5.88 -14.91
C HIS A 146 -6.92 -4.55 -15.29
N VAL A 147 -6.88 -4.27 -16.60
CA VAL A 147 -6.46 -2.99 -17.16
C VAL A 147 -7.53 -2.60 -18.17
N ASP A 148 -8.27 -1.54 -17.88
CA ASP A 148 -9.26 -0.98 -18.79
C ASP A 148 -8.59 0.05 -19.69
N ASP A 149 -8.73 -0.11 -21.00
CA ASP A 149 -8.21 0.80 -22.02
C ASP A 149 -9.34 1.75 -22.45
N TYR A 150 -9.28 3.00 -21.97
CA TYR A 150 -10.24 4.03 -22.35
C TYR A 150 -9.66 4.95 -23.42
N PRO A 151 -10.50 5.44 -24.35
CA PRO A 151 -10.04 6.44 -25.30
C PRO A 151 -9.58 7.71 -24.57
N PRO A 152 -8.63 8.46 -25.16
CA PRO A 152 -8.23 9.77 -24.64
C PRO A 152 -9.46 10.67 -24.36
N PRO A 153 -9.47 11.46 -23.27
CA PRO A 153 -8.34 11.76 -22.37
C PRO A 153 -8.25 10.90 -21.11
N LEU A 154 -9.12 9.90 -20.94
CA LEU A 154 -9.23 9.14 -19.69
C LEU A 154 -8.03 8.21 -19.42
N ASP A 155 -7.36 7.76 -20.48
CA ASP A 155 -6.18 6.88 -20.44
C ASP A 155 -6.48 5.54 -19.73
N TYR A 156 -5.45 4.70 -19.52
CA TYR A 156 -5.60 3.40 -18.88
C TYR A 156 -6.00 3.50 -17.39
N GLU A 157 -6.98 2.69 -17.00
CA GLU A 157 -7.34 2.46 -15.60
C GLU A 157 -6.85 1.08 -15.15
N ILE A 158 -6.16 1.05 -14.01
CA ILE A 158 -5.56 -0.17 -13.48
C ILE A 158 -6.37 -0.62 -12.28
N HIS A 159 -6.89 -1.84 -12.35
CA HIS A 159 -7.60 -2.48 -11.24
C HIS A 159 -6.68 -3.50 -10.58
N MET A 160 -6.56 -3.43 -9.27
CA MET A 160 -5.59 -4.20 -8.49
C MET A 160 -6.16 -4.68 -7.15
N ILE A 161 -5.57 -5.75 -6.64
CA ILE A 161 -5.75 -6.23 -5.26
C ILE A 161 -4.59 -5.70 -4.43
N ALA A 162 -4.88 -5.18 -3.24
CA ALA A 162 -3.90 -4.68 -2.28
C ALA A 162 -3.67 -5.71 -1.17
N TYR A 163 -2.41 -6.01 -0.85
CA TYR A 163 -2.05 -6.99 0.19
C TYR A 163 -1.46 -6.32 1.45
N GLU A 164 -1.59 -6.98 2.59
CA GLU A 164 -0.91 -6.72 3.87
C GLU A 164 -0.04 -7.95 4.28
N PRO A 165 1.05 -7.76 5.03
CA PRO A 165 1.55 -6.50 5.56
C PRO A 165 2.30 -5.65 4.51
N LYS A 166 2.46 -4.35 4.79
CA LYS A 166 3.43 -3.51 4.06
C LYS A 166 4.87 -3.89 4.41
N ALA A 167 5.76 -3.78 3.43
CA ALA A 167 7.20 -3.86 3.61
C ALA A 167 7.82 -2.48 3.89
N GLN A 168 9.07 -2.46 4.37
CA GLN A 168 9.85 -1.23 4.49
C GLN A 168 10.73 -0.97 3.26
N THR A 169 11.18 -2.03 2.58
CA THR A 169 12.00 -1.96 1.37
C THR A 169 11.38 -2.79 0.24
N PHE A 170 11.83 -2.58 -1.01
CA PHE A 170 11.31 -3.32 -2.16
C PHE A 170 11.79 -4.76 -2.16
N GLU A 171 12.98 -5.02 -1.64
CA GLU A 171 13.53 -6.35 -1.41
C GLU A 171 12.70 -7.12 -0.38
N ASP A 172 12.30 -6.45 0.71
CA ASP A 172 11.41 -7.04 1.72
C ASP A 172 10.04 -7.35 1.11
N ALA A 173 9.50 -6.48 0.25
CA ALA A 173 8.26 -6.73 -0.47
C ALA A 173 8.37 -7.97 -1.38
N ALA A 174 9.49 -8.12 -2.09
CA ALA A 174 9.75 -9.29 -2.93
C ALA A 174 9.90 -10.58 -2.09
N ALA A 175 10.53 -10.49 -0.92
CA ALA A 175 10.64 -11.59 0.03
C ALA A 175 9.29 -11.94 0.70
N LEU A 176 8.40 -10.96 0.90
CA LEU A 176 7.03 -11.18 1.36
C LEU A 176 6.21 -11.90 0.30
N TRP A 177 6.30 -11.49 -0.97
CA TRP A 177 5.60 -12.18 -2.06
C TRP A 177 6.03 -13.64 -2.22
N SER A 178 7.31 -13.93 -1.99
CA SER A 178 7.82 -15.31 -2.01
C SER A 178 7.27 -16.18 -0.88
N ARG A 179 6.70 -15.57 0.17
CA ARG A 179 6.06 -16.23 1.33
C ARG A 179 4.56 -15.91 1.36
N ARG A 180 3.89 -16.25 0.25
CA ARG A 180 2.51 -15.84 -0.07
C ARG A 180 1.50 -16.23 1.01
N GLU A 181 1.76 -17.30 1.76
CA GLU A 181 0.97 -17.77 2.90
C GLU A 181 0.85 -16.76 4.05
N ARG A 182 1.74 -15.75 4.11
CA ARG A 182 1.71 -14.68 5.12
C ARG A 182 0.99 -13.43 4.65
N LEU A 183 0.57 -13.38 3.37
CA LEU A 183 -0.13 -12.24 2.82
C LEU A 183 -1.62 -12.36 3.06
N THR A 184 -2.22 -11.25 3.44
CA THR A 184 -3.68 -11.11 3.58
C THR A 184 -4.16 -10.04 2.62
N ILE A 185 -5.38 -10.18 2.10
CA ILE A 185 -5.97 -9.18 1.22
C ILE A 185 -6.44 -8.00 2.09
N ALA A 186 -5.84 -6.84 1.86
CA ALA A 186 -6.19 -5.59 2.51
C ALA A 186 -7.43 -4.95 1.86
N SER A 187 -7.43 -4.95 0.53
CA SER A 187 -8.54 -4.51 -0.31
C SER A 187 -8.58 -5.42 -1.53
N ASP A 188 -9.72 -6.04 -1.76
CA ASP A 188 -9.98 -6.95 -2.88
C ASP A 188 -10.15 -6.20 -4.21
N HIS A 189 -10.44 -4.91 -4.15
CA HIS A 189 -10.48 -4.04 -5.32
C HIS A 189 -9.96 -2.64 -4.99
N VAL A 190 -9.00 -2.18 -5.77
CA VAL A 190 -8.48 -0.82 -5.81
C VAL A 190 -8.35 -0.44 -7.28
N TYR A 191 -8.78 0.76 -7.64
CA TYR A 191 -8.62 1.28 -8.98
C TYR A 191 -7.77 2.55 -8.94
N VAL A 192 -6.92 2.73 -9.94
CA VAL A 192 -6.03 3.89 -10.06
C VAL A 192 -5.80 4.20 -11.53
N GLN A 193 -5.76 5.49 -11.86
CA GLN A 193 -5.35 5.92 -13.20
C GLN A 193 -3.86 5.64 -13.40
N ARG A 194 -3.48 5.13 -14.58
CA ARG A 194 -2.07 4.85 -14.93
C ARG A 194 -1.19 6.08 -14.67
N SER A 195 -1.60 7.25 -15.16
CA SER A 195 -0.87 8.51 -14.98
C SER A 195 -0.52 8.83 -13.52
N GLN A 196 -1.41 8.53 -12.57
CA GLN A 196 -1.16 8.74 -11.14
C GLN A 196 -0.29 7.64 -10.53
N PHE A 197 -0.44 6.41 -11.00
CA PHE A 197 0.35 5.28 -10.52
C PHE A 197 1.80 5.33 -11.00
N LEU A 198 2.05 5.85 -12.20
CA LEU A 198 3.40 6.01 -12.77
C LEU A 198 4.28 7.00 -11.99
N LEU A 199 3.68 7.93 -11.25
CA LEU A 199 4.40 8.88 -10.41
C LEU A 199 5.02 8.23 -9.16
N ARG A 200 4.61 7.01 -8.82
CA ARG A 200 5.12 6.28 -7.66
C ARG A 200 6.38 5.53 -8.01
N GLU A 201 7.28 5.45 -7.04
CA GLU A 201 8.35 4.45 -7.08
C GLU A 201 7.72 3.07 -6.99
N ARG A 202 8.00 2.23 -7.99
CA ARG A 202 7.39 0.92 -8.13
C ARG A 202 8.36 -0.05 -8.79
N HIS A 203 8.17 -1.34 -8.52
CA HIS A 203 8.89 -2.42 -9.16
C HIS A 203 7.95 -3.57 -9.46
N VAL A 204 7.95 -4.03 -10.70
CA VAL A 204 7.26 -5.27 -11.07
C VAL A 204 8.12 -6.44 -10.63
N LEU A 205 7.57 -7.27 -9.75
CA LEU A 205 8.28 -8.40 -9.17
C LEU A 205 8.21 -9.64 -10.07
N ARG A 206 7.04 -9.88 -10.67
CA ARG A 206 6.74 -10.98 -11.58
C ARG A 206 5.35 -10.83 -12.18
N VAL A 207 5.04 -11.63 -13.19
CA VAL A 207 3.69 -11.72 -13.78
C VAL A 207 3.14 -13.12 -13.50
N GLU A 208 2.00 -13.19 -12.82
CA GLU A 208 1.32 -14.44 -12.48
C GLU A 208 -0.10 -14.46 -13.07
N PRO A 209 -0.66 -15.63 -13.42
CA PRO A 209 -2.05 -15.71 -13.84
C PRO A 209 -2.99 -15.20 -12.73
N VAL A 210 -4.05 -14.50 -13.13
CA VAL A 210 -5.10 -14.03 -12.23
C VAL A 210 -6.11 -15.17 -12.06
N THR A 211 -6.41 -15.55 -10.82
CA THR A 211 -7.41 -16.58 -10.54
C THR A 211 -8.82 -16.01 -10.60
N ASP A 212 -9.83 -16.87 -10.77
CA ASP A 212 -11.23 -16.42 -10.81
C ASP A 212 -11.63 -15.71 -9.52
N GLN A 213 -11.20 -16.23 -8.36
CA GLN A 213 -11.43 -15.61 -7.06
C GLN A 213 -10.83 -14.20 -6.95
N GLU A 214 -9.64 -13.99 -7.52
CA GLU A 214 -9.01 -12.66 -7.58
C GLU A 214 -9.77 -11.71 -8.52
N ALA A 215 -10.34 -12.24 -9.60
CA ALA A 215 -11.13 -11.46 -10.56
C ALA A 215 -12.53 -11.08 -10.04
N GLU A 216 -13.07 -11.80 -9.05
CA GLU A 216 -14.40 -11.52 -8.48
C GLU A 216 -14.52 -10.11 -7.90
N GLY A 217 -13.46 -9.58 -7.28
CA GLY A 217 -13.46 -8.21 -6.73
C GLY A 217 -13.74 -7.16 -7.81
N TYR A 218 -13.06 -7.29 -8.95
CA TYR A 218 -13.33 -6.45 -10.12
C TYR A 218 -14.73 -6.69 -10.68
N ALA A 219 -15.15 -7.95 -10.84
CA ALA A 219 -16.47 -8.28 -11.39
C ALA A 219 -17.62 -7.66 -10.57
N ARG A 220 -17.51 -7.66 -9.23
CA ARG A 220 -18.48 -7.01 -8.34
C ARG A 220 -18.54 -5.49 -8.53
N SER A 221 -17.41 -4.84 -8.78
CA SER A 221 -17.34 -3.39 -8.91
C SER A 221 -17.93 -2.82 -10.21
N LYS A 222 -18.09 -3.68 -11.23
CA LYS A 222 -18.60 -3.29 -12.56
C LYS A 222 -20.13 -3.12 -12.60
N HIS A 223 -20.83 -3.63 -11.59
CA HIS A 223 -22.29 -3.66 -11.49
C HIS A 223 -22.82 -2.66 -10.47
#